data_AF-A0A8I6XPL9-F1
#
_entry.id   AF-A0A8I6XPL9-F1
#
_cell.length_a   1.000
_cell.length_b   1.000
_cell.length_c   1.000
_cell.angle_alpha   90.00
_cell.angle_beta   90.00
_cell.angle_gamma   90.00
#
_symmetry.space_group_name_H-M   'P 1'
#
loop_
_entity.id
_entity.type
_entity.pdbx_description
1 polymer ?
#
loop_
_entity_poly.entity_id
_entity_poly.type
_entity_poly.pdbx_seq_one_letter_code
_entity_poly.pdbx_strand_id
1 'polypeptide(L)'
;MHFWSVEGAEEILGRRVRVDRLDSRTLERGHTKTFACWVWARDIADIPTSHTLGVLPRRAGRVEEMEGFSPPDRRVAPPPASAEYAMLIHVDRVEDWT
;
A
#
# COMPACT_ATOMS: atom_id res chain seq x y z
N MET A 1 -8.17 1.08 5.03
CA MET A 1 -6.94 1.37 4.27
C MET A 1 -5.79 1.18 5.23
N HIS A 2 -5.02 0.10 5.06
CA HIS A 2 -3.91 -0.26 5.95
C HIS A 2 -2.63 0.57 5.69
N PHE A 3 -2.61 1.39 4.63
CA PHE A 3 -1.43 2.17 4.23
C PHE A 3 -1.16 3.43 5.08
N TRP A 4 -2.10 3.83 5.95
CA TRP A 4 -1.96 4.98 6.85
C TRP A 4 -1.41 4.52 8.21
N SER A 5 -0.46 3.59 8.15
CA SER A 5 0.34 3.11 9.27
C SER A 5 1.81 3.15 8.86
N VAL A 6 2.72 3.01 9.82
CA VAL A 6 4.16 2.97 9.54
C VAL A 6 4.48 1.76 8.64
N GLU A 7 3.91 0.60 8.94
CA GLU A 7 4.11 -0.63 8.18
C GLU A 7 3.62 -0.49 6.74
N GLY A 8 2.46 0.16 6.55
CA GLY A 8 1.92 0.43 5.23
C GLY A 8 2.76 1.42 4.42
N ALA A 9 3.33 2.43 5.07
CA ALA A 9 4.26 3.36 4.43
C ALA A 9 5.59 2.67 4.05
N GLU A 10 6.11 1.77 4.90
CA GLU A 10 7.29 0.96 4.58
C GLU A 10 7.04 0.03 3.38
N GLU A 11 5.85 -0.56 3.27
CA GLU A 11 5.47 -1.39 2.12
C GLU A 11 5.49 -0.59 0.81
N ILE A 12 4.94 0.63 0.82
CA ILE A 12 4.86 1.50 -0.36
C ILE A 12 6.25 1.99 -0.79
N LEU A 13 7.03 2.47 0.18
CA LEU A 13 8.32 3.11 -0.07
C LEU A 13 9.45 2.11 -0.32
N GLY A 14 9.27 0.86 0.11
CA GLY A 14 10.22 -0.22 -0.10
C GLY A 14 11.43 -0.17 0.84
N ARG A 15 12.35 -1.11 0.63
CA ARG A 15 13.42 -1.43 1.60
C ARG A 15 14.61 -0.47 1.61
N ARG A 16 14.67 0.46 0.65
CA ARG A 16 15.81 1.39 0.53
C ARG A 16 15.71 2.60 1.45
N VAL A 17 14.53 2.81 2.03
CA VAL A 17 14.27 3.89 2.99
C VAL A 17 13.68 3.32 4.26
N ARG A 18 13.80 4.06 5.37
CA ARG A 18 13.20 3.72 6.66
C ARG A 18 12.20 4.78 7.05
N VAL A 19 10.96 4.38 7.30
CA VAL A 19 9.94 5.31 7.80
C VAL A 19 10.25 5.61 9.27
N ASP A 20 10.40 6.90 9.58
CA ASP A 20 10.64 7.39 10.94
C ASP A 20 9.31 7.55 11.69
N ARG A 21 8.43 8.41 11.14
CA ARG A 21 7.12 8.71 11.71
C ARG A 21 6.16 9.23 10.65
N LEU A 22 4.87 9.01 10.87
CA LEU A 22 3.82 9.67 10.12
C LEU A 22 3.67 11.12 10.60
N ASP A 23 3.42 12.04 9.68
CA ASP A 23 3.06 13.43 10.00
C ASP A 23 1.74 13.46 10.77
N SER A 24 1.61 14.31 11.79
CA SER A 24 0.40 14.39 12.61
C SER A 24 -0.83 14.75 11.78
N ARG A 25 -0.67 15.54 10.70
CA ARG A 25 -1.76 15.90 9.78
C ARG A 25 -2.31 14.69 9.03
N THR A 26 -1.53 13.62 8.86
CA THR A 26 -2.01 12.33 8.33
C THR A 26 -3.08 11.73 9.24
N LEU A 27 -2.95 11.91 10.56
CA LEU A 27 -3.85 11.34 11.56
C LEU A 27 -5.10 12.21 11.81
N GLU A 28 -5.06 13.49 11.42
CA GLU A 28 -6.17 14.44 11.53
C GLU A 28 -7.32 14.19 10.52
N ARG A 29 -7.24 13.10 9.74
CA ARG A 29 -8.38 12.38 9.13
C ARG A 29 -9.30 13.15 8.16
N GLY A 30 -8.93 14.35 7.70
CA GLY A 30 -9.74 15.09 6.71
C GLY A 30 -9.72 14.49 5.29
N HIS A 31 -8.61 13.86 4.88
CA HIS A 31 -8.45 13.36 3.51
C HIS A 31 -7.72 12.01 3.48
N THR A 32 -8.45 10.93 3.18
CA THR A 32 -7.92 9.56 3.02
C THR A 32 -7.13 9.33 1.73
N LYS A 33 -6.83 10.39 0.98
CA LYS A 33 -6.15 10.30 -0.33
C LYS A 33 -4.67 10.63 -0.27
N THR A 34 -4.23 11.27 0.82
CA THR A 34 -2.85 11.71 1.00
C THR A 34 -2.43 11.40 2.42
N PHE A 35 -1.17 11.01 2.59
CA PHE A 35 -0.49 10.99 3.87
C PHE A 35 0.90 11.59 3.67
N ALA A 36 1.47 12.09 4.76
CA ALA A 36 2.85 12.52 4.82
C ALA A 36 3.58 11.73 5.91
N CYS A 37 4.86 11.45 5.67
CA CYS A 37 5.74 10.78 6.62
C CYS A 37 7.17 11.30 6.46
N TRP A 38 7.95 11.15 7.52
CA TRP A 38 9.39 11.36 7.50
C TRP A 38 10.09 10.04 7.22
N VAL A 39 11.10 10.07 6.35
CA VAL A 39 11.91 8.90 6.00
C VAL A 39 13.38 9.21 6.11
N TRP A 40 14.14 8.21 6.54
CA TRP A 40 15.59 8.17 6.40
C TRP A 40 15.93 7.49 5.08
N ALA A 41 16.70 8.18 4.24
CA ALA A 41 17.20 7.67 2.98
C ALA A 41 18.70 7.94 2.87
N ARG A 42 19.43 7.06 2.18
CA ARG A 42 20.85 7.29 1.88
C ARG A 42 21.02 8.32 0.76
N ASP A 43 20.13 8.26 -0.22
CA ASP A 43 20.07 9.17 -1.36
C ASP A 43 18.59 9.50 -1.63
N ILE A 44 18.29 10.72 -2.09
CA ILE A 44 16.95 11.11 -2.53
C ILE A 44 16.47 10.20 -3.66
N ALA A 45 17.37 9.73 -4.52
CA ALA A 45 17.06 8.81 -5.61
C ALA A 45 16.57 7.43 -5.14
N ASP A 46 16.75 7.08 -3.86
CA ASP A 46 16.22 5.84 -3.29
C ASP A 46 14.73 5.94 -2.92
N ILE A 47 14.15 7.14 -2.91
CA ILE A 47 12.72 7.36 -2.66
C ILE A 47 11.96 7.11 -3.98
N PRO A 48 11.03 6.14 -4.03
CA PRO A 48 10.25 5.90 -5.23
C PRO A 48 9.35 7.10 -5.54
N THR A 49 9.12 7.37 -6.83
CA THR A 49 8.24 8.46 -7.29
C THR A 49 6.77 8.03 -7.40
N SER A 50 6.52 6.73 -7.48
CA SER A 50 5.17 6.17 -7.53
C SER A 50 5.14 4.71 -7.06
N HIS A 51 3.95 4.25 -6.67
CA HIS A 51 3.68 2.87 -6.30
C HIS A 51 2.32 2.44 -6.84
N THR A 52 2.21 1.22 -7.37
CA THR A 52 0.94 0.69 -7.91
C THR A 52 0.24 -0.14 -6.85
N LEU A 53 -1.01 0.22 -6.54
CA LEU A 53 -1.85 -0.48 -5.57
C LEU A 53 -2.91 -1.28 -6.30
N GLY A 54 -2.90 -2.60 -6.11
CA GLY A 54 -3.98 -3.49 -6.53
C GLY A 54 -5.05 -3.58 -5.46
N VAL A 55 -6.28 -3.17 -5.77
CA VAL A 55 -7.44 -3.32 -4.88
C VAL A 55 -8.36 -4.39 -5.43
N LEU A 56 -8.54 -5.44 -4.64
CA LEU A 56 -9.50 -6.49 -4.94
C LEU A 56 -10.88 -6.15 -4.35
N PRO A 57 -11.98 -6.46 -5.06
CA PRO A 57 -13.32 -6.41 -4.48
C PRO A 57 -13.40 -7.21 -3.19
N ARG A 58 -14.24 -6.79 -2.25
CA ARG A 58 -14.50 -7.58 -1.04
C ARG A 58 -14.98 -8.97 -1.45
N ARG A 59 -14.37 -10.02 -0.86
CA ARG A 59 -14.62 -11.45 -1.17
C ARG A 59 -14.14 -11.93 -2.53
N ALA A 60 -13.37 -11.13 -3.26
CA ALA A 60 -12.65 -11.61 -4.44
C ALA A 60 -11.80 -12.85 -4.11
N GLY A 61 -11.97 -13.94 -4.87
CA GLY A 61 -11.29 -15.21 -4.63
C GLY A 61 -11.80 -16.02 -3.43
N ARG A 62 -12.82 -15.57 -2.71
CA ARG A 62 -13.44 -16.35 -1.62
C ARG A 62 -14.32 -17.46 -2.22
N VAL A 63 -14.05 -18.69 -1.82
CA VAL A 63 -14.96 -19.83 -2.05
C VAL A 63 -16.11 -19.71 -1.05
N GLU A 64 -17.36 -19.62 -1.53
CA GLU A 64 -18.53 -19.47 -0.64
C GLU A 64 -18.91 -20.76 0.10
N GLU A 65 -18.49 -21.93 -0.41
CA GLU A 65 -18.78 -23.25 0.18
C GLU A 65 -17.49 -24.00 0.51
N MET A 66 -17.17 -24.12 1.79
CA MET A 66 -16.32 -25.22 2.25
C MET A 66 -16.87 -25.77 3.58
N GLU A 67 -17.96 -26.52 3.47
CA GLU A 67 -18.26 -27.67 4.33
C GLU A 67 -18.95 -28.74 3.45
N GLY A 68 -18.29 -29.88 3.26
CA GLY A 68 -18.90 -31.11 2.70
C GLY A 68 -19.12 -31.21 1.19
N PHE A 69 -18.97 -30.15 0.40
CA PHE A 69 -19.22 -30.19 -1.05
C PHE A 69 -17.92 -30.08 -1.87
N SER A 70 -17.61 -31.14 -2.64
CA SER A 70 -16.63 -31.08 -3.73
C SER A 70 -17.40 -31.03 -5.04
N PRO A 71 -17.50 -29.86 -5.71
CA PRO A 71 -18.13 -29.79 -7.02
C PRO A 71 -17.40 -30.73 -7.99
N PRO A 72 -18.11 -31.51 -8.83
CA PRO A 72 -17.49 -32.38 -9.82
C PRO A 72 -16.66 -31.59 -10.86
N ASP A 73 -16.96 -30.30 -11.03
CA ASP A 73 -16.25 -29.41 -11.94
C ASP A 73 -15.11 -28.68 -11.20
N ARG A 74 -13.88 -29.18 -11.36
CA ARG A 74 -12.64 -28.61 -10.80
C ARG A 74 -12.13 -27.39 -11.57
N ARG A 75 -13.03 -26.55 -12.10
CA ARG A 75 -12.61 -25.34 -12.79
C ARG A 75 -11.98 -24.39 -11.77
N VAL A 76 -10.69 -24.13 -11.95
CA VAL A 76 -9.97 -23.11 -11.21
C VAL A 76 -10.71 -21.79 -11.39
N ALA A 77 -11.11 -21.16 -10.29
CA ALA A 77 -11.72 -19.83 -10.34
C ALA A 77 -10.75 -18.87 -11.06
N PRO A 78 -11.23 -18.07 -12.03
CA PRO A 78 -10.36 -17.12 -12.72
C PRO A 78 -9.75 -16.14 -11.70
N PRO A 79 -8.52 -15.64 -11.94
CA PRO A 79 -7.93 -14.61 -11.10
C PRO A 79 -8.90 -13.45 -10.93
N PRO A 80 -9.11 -12.96 -9.71
CA PRO A 80 -10.04 -11.87 -9.50
C PRO A 80 -9.53 -10.62 -10.23
N ALA A 81 -10.44 -9.93 -10.91
CA ALA A 81 -10.13 -8.64 -11.48
C ALA A 81 -9.76 -7.66 -10.35
N SER A 82 -8.59 -7.05 -10.46
CA SER A 82 -8.14 -6.00 -9.54
C SER A 82 -8.33 -4.63 -10.19
N ALA A 83 -8.70 -3.64 -9.37
CA ALA A 83 -8.60 -2.25 -9.76
C ALA A 83 -7.20 -1.76 -9.38
N GLU A 84 -6.47 -1.22 -10.36
CA GLU A 84 -5.14 -0.66 -10.14
C GLU A 84 -5.22 0.84 -9.92
N TYR A 85 -4.49 1.32 -8.92
CA TYR A 85 -4.36 2.74 -8.61
C TYR A 85 -2.88 3.10 -8.53
N ALA A 86 -2.49 4.18 -9.18
CA ALA A 86 -1.15 4.76 -9.00
C ALA A 86 -1.18 5.70 -7.79
N MET A 87 -0.35 5.41 -6.79
CA MET A 87 0.02 6.35 -5.74
C MET A 87 1.23 7.14 -6.22
N LEU A 88 1.17 8.46 -6.14
CA LEU A 88 2.28 9.34 -6.46
C LEU A 88 2.96 9.79 -5.16
N ILE A 89 4.29 9.79 -5.18
CA ILE A 89 5.11 10.12 -4.03
C ILE A 89 5.91 11.37 -4.39
N HIS A 90 5.73 12.40 -3.57
CA HIS A 90 6.41 13.68 -3.74
C HIS A 90 7.28 13.96 -2.51
N VAL A 91 8.51 14.39 -2.76
CA VAL A 91 9.42 14.84 -1.71
C VAL A 91 9.17 16.33 -1.49
N ASP A 92 8.51 16.65 -0.37
CA ASP A 92 8.16 18.03 0.01
C ASP A 92 9.35 18.77 0.65
N ARG A 93 10.11 18.07 1.49
CA ARG A 93 11.25 18.63 2.22
C ARG A 93 12.37 17.60 2.36
N VAL A 94 13.60 18.09 2.29
CA VAL A 94 14.82 17.33 2.57
C VAL A 94 15.61 18.05 3.64
N GLU A 95 16.08 17.30 4.63
CA GLU A 95 17.02 17.77 5.64
C GLU A 95 18.31 16.98 5.48
N ASP A 96 19.42 17.68 5.26
CA ASP A 96 20.75 17.08 5.19
C ASP A 96 21.33 17.03 6.60
N TRP A 97 21.71 15.82 7.03
CA TRP A 97 22.25 15.54 8.36
C TRP A 97 23.73 15.12 8.30
N THR A 98 24.44 15.45 7.22
CA THR A 98 25.90 15.24 7.08
C THR A 98 26.74 16.14 8.00
#